data_AF-A0A1M4TNX1-F1
#
_entry.id   AF-A0A1M4TNX1-F1
#
_cell.length_a   1.000
_cell.length_b   1.000
_cell.length_c   1.000
_cell.angle_alpha   90.00
_cell.angle_beta   90.00
_cell.angle_gamma   90.00
#
_symmetry.space_group_name_H-M   'P 1'
#
loop_
_entity.id
_entity.type
_entity.pdbx_description
1 polymer ?
#
loop_
_entity_poly.entity_id
_entity_poly.type
_entity_poly.pdbx_seq_one_letter_code
_entity_poly.pdbx_strand_id
1 'polypeptide(L)' 'MSRIITVLALTGLLTACGAPPPPDPERPPVPKAESPITATANTYKDAARSAVQATQAQAAAQAGAADAANR' A
#
# COMPACT_ATOMS: atom_id res chain seq x y z
N MET A 1 20.33 -39.20 47.62
CA MET A 1 19.46 -39.47 46.46
C MET A 1 18.19 -38.61 46.43
N SER A 2 17.64 -38.15 47.58
CA SER A 2 16.37 -37.40 47.62
C SER A 2 16.40 -36.01 46.95
N ARG A 3 17.53 -35.28 47.01
CA ARG A 3 17.63 -33.91 46.49
C ARG A 3 17.64 -33.78 44.95
N ILE A 4 18.06 -34.83 44.24
CA ILE A 4 18.18 -34.81 42.77
C ILE A 4 16.81 -34.94 42.11
N ILE A 5 15.91 -35.73 42.70
CA ILE A 5 14.54 -35.96 42.21
C ILE A 5 13.72 -34.66 42.32
N THR A 6 13.91 -33.90 43.40
CA THR A 6 13.22 -32.62 43.61
C THR A 6 13.59 -31.58 42.55
N VAL A 7 14.88 -31.46 42.21
CA VAL A 7 15.36 -30.47 41.24
C VAL A 7 14.89 -30.81 39.82
N LEU A 8 14.87 -32.10 39.44
CA LEU A 8 14.41 -32.54 38.12
C LEU A 8 12.91 -32.34 37.90
N ALA A 9 12.10 -32.54 38.94
CA ALA A 9 10.66 -32.29 38.88
C ALA A 9 10.35 -30.79 38.71
N LEU A 10 11.08 -29.93 39.43
CA LEU A 10 10.93 -28.48 39.32
C LEU A 10 11.35 -27.96 37.94
N THR A 11 12.46 -28.44 37.36
CA THR A 11 12.88 -27.99 36.03
C THR A 11 11.95 -28.46 34.92
N GLY A 12 11.41 -29.69 34.99
CA GLY A 12 10.44 -30.19 34.00
C GLY A 12 9.10 -29.45 34.01
N LEU A 13 8.67 -28.95 35.18
CA LEU A 13 7.47 -28.09 35.30
C LEU A 13 7.69 -26.69 34.70
N LEU A 14 8.91 -26.15 34.77
CA LEU A 14 9.24 -24.86 34.15
C LEU A 14 9.30 -24.93 32.61
N THR A 15 9.73 -26.06 32.03
CA THR A 15 9.76 -26.19 30.55
C THR A 15 8.37 -26.39 29.95
N ALA A 16 7.41 -26.91 30.72
CA ALA A 16 6.01 -27.02 30.32
C ALA A 16 5.27 -25.66 30.36
N CYS A 17 5.87 -24.64 30.99
CA CYS A 17 5.34 -23.30 31.11
C CYS A 17 6.06 -22.31 30.17
N GLY A 18 6.57 -22.81 29.02
CA GLY A 18 7.07 -21.96 27.96
C GLY A 18 5.95 -21.08 27.41
N ALA A 19 6.26 -19.81 27.11
CA ALA A 19 5.31 -18.89 26.50
C ALA A 19 4.71 -19.55 25.23
N PRO A 20 3.39 -19.48 25.03
CA PRO A 20 2.78 -20.04 23.83
C PRO A 20 3.45 -19.44 22.60
N PRO A 21 3.58 -20.22 21.50
CA PRO A 21 4.16 -19.70 20.27
C PRO A 21 3.42 -18.42 19.86
N PRO A 22 4.14 -17.42 19.36
CA PRO A 22 3.51 -16.18 18.93
C PRO A 22 2.44 -16.50 17.88
N PRO A 23 1.33 -15.75 17.85
CA PRO A 23 0.33 -15.92 16.81
C PRO A 23 0.99 -15.78 15.44
N ASP A 24 0.52 -16.60 14.49
CA ASP A 24 0.96 -16.55 13.10
C ASP A 24 0.89 -15.10 12.59
N PRO A 25 1.89 -14.59 11.85
CA PRO A 25 1.85 -13.24 11.33
C PRO A 25 0.55 -13.02 10.55
N GLU A 26 -0.20 -11.98 10.90
CA GLU A 26 -1.43 -11.68 10.18
C GLU A 26 -1.11 -11.53 8.68
N ARG A 27 -1.86 -12.26 7.85
CA ARG A 27 -1.76 -12.12 6.40
C ARG A 27 -2.05 -10.66 6.05
N PRO A 28 -1.23 -10.01 5.20
CA PRO A 28 -1.49 -8.66 4.75
C PRO A 28 -2.91 -8.53 4.19
N PRO A 29 -3.62 -7.42 4.47
CA PRO A 29 -4.97 -7.23 3.99
C PRO A 29 -5.01 -7.31 2.46
N VAL A 30 -5.97 -8.07 1.94
CA VAL A 30 -6.20 -8.16 0.49
C VAL A 30 -6.69 -6.79 -0.01
N PRO A 31 -6.13 -6.25 -1.11
CA PRO A 31 -6.63 -5.02 -1.70
C PRO A 31 -8.12 -5.13 -1.97
N LYS A 32 -8.90 -4.22 -1.37
CA LYS A 32 -10.33 -4.14 -1.61
C LYS A 32 -10.57 -3.62 -3.04
N ALA A 33 -11.64 -4.10 -3.68
CA ALA A 33 -12.08 -3.56 -4.95
C ALA A 33 -12.27 -2.03 -4.84
N GLU A 34 -11.96 -1.31 -5.92
CA GLU A 34 -12.05 0.14 -5.94
C GLU A 34 -13.48 0.59 -5.62
N SER A 35 -13.61 1.55 -4.69
CA SER A 35 -14.91 2.08 -4.33
C SER A 35 -15.47 2.95 -5.47
N PRO A 36 -16.80 3.02 -5.66
CA PRO A 36 -17.40 3.86 -6.70
C PRO A 36 -17.05 5.36 -6.52
N ILE A 37 -16.82 5.79 -5.27
CA ILE A 37 -16.37 7.16 -4.96
C ILE A 37 -14.96 7.40 -5.51
N THR A 38 -14.05 6.45 -5.29
CA THR A 38 -12.68 6.51 -5.80
C THR A 38 -12.66 6.52 -7.33
N ALA A 39 -13.46 5.68 -7.97
CA ALA A 39 -13.59 5.63 -9.43
C ALA A 39 -14.08 6.97 -10.02
N THR A 40 -15.09 7.55 -9.37
CA THR A 40 -15.64 8.86 -9.75
C THR A 40 -14.59 9.96 -9.61
N ALA A 41 -13.88 10.01 -8.47
CA ALA A 41 -12.83 10.99 -8.23
C ALA A 41 -11.67 10.88 -9.26
N ASN A 42 -11.28 9.65 -9.60
CA ASN A 42 -10.27 9.42 -10.65
C ASN A 42 -10.75 9.94 -12.01
N THR A 43 -12.00 9.70 -12.36
CA THR A 43 -12.59 10.20 -13.62
C THR A 43 -12.52 11.73 -13.72
N TYR A 44 -12.89 12.45 -12.66
CA TYR A 44 -12.79 13.91 -12.64
C TYR A 44 -11.34 14.40 -12.75
N LYS A 45 -10.41 13.77 -12.02
CA LYS A 45 -8.99 14.10 -12.06
C LYS A 45 -8.42 13.91 -13.47
N ASP A 46 -8.80 12.83 -14.13
CA ASP A 46 -8.31 12.51 -15.47
C ASP A 46 -8.91 13.44 -16.53
N ALA A 47 -10.19 13.80 -16.40
CA ALA A 47 -10.82 14.82 -17.23
C ALA A 47 -10.12 16.18 -17.09
N ALA A 48 -9.79 16.61 -15.86
CA ALA A 48 -9.08 17.86 -15.62
C ALA A 48 -7.67 17.84 -16.24
N ARG A 49 -6.93 16.73 -16.10
CA ARG A 49 -5.61 16.57 -16.73
C ARG A 49 -5.69 16.59 -18.26
N SER A 50 -6.71 15.96 -18.83
CA SER A 50 -6.93 15.95 -20.27
C SER A 50 -7.20 17.35 -20.80
N ALA A 51 -8.05 18.12 -20.12
CA ALA A 51 -8.33 19.51 -20.48
C ALA A 51 -7.06 20.38 -20.47
N VAL A 52 -6.22 20.25 -19.43
CA VAL A 52 -4.95 20.99 -19.34
C VAL A 52 -3.99 20.61 -20.48
N GLN A 53 -3.89 19.33 -20.83
CA GLN A 53 -3.07 18.87 -21.95
C GLN A 53 -3.59 19.39 -23.29
N ALA A 54 -4.91 19.37 -23.50
CA ALA A 54 -5.53 19.90 -24.70
C ALA A 54 -5.25 21.39 -24.87
N THR A 55 -5.38 22.18 -23.81
CA THR A 55 -5.06 23.61 -23.83
C THR A 55 -3.58 23.87 -24.16
N GLN A 56 -2.66 23.12 -23.55
CA GLN A 56 -1.23 23.25 -23.85
C GLN A 56 -0.91 22.89 -25.29
N ALA A 57 -1.51 21.82 -25.83
CA ALA A 57 -1.33 21.42 -27.22
C ALA A 57 -1.86 22.49 -28.19
N GLN A 58 -3.03 23.08 -27.89
CA GLN A 58 -3.58 24.17 -28.68
C GLN A 58 -2.69 25.42 -28.65
N ALA A 59 -2.19 25.80 -27.47
CA ALA A 59 -1.27 26.93 -27.35
C ALA A 59 0.03 26.69 -28.13
N ALA A 60 0.60 25.48 -28.06
CA ALA A 60 1.79 25.12 -28.83
C ALA A 60 1.53 25.16 -30.36
N ALA A 61 0.37 24.66 -30.81
CA ALA A 61 -0.01 24.71 -32.21
C ALA A 61 -0.18 26.15 -32.72
N GLN A 62 -0.80 27.03 -31.91
CA GLN A 62 -0.94 28.45 -32.23
C GLN A 62 0.41 29.16 -32.29
N ALA A 63 1.31 28.88 -31.34
CA ALA A 63 2.66 29.44 -31.36
C ALA A 63 3.44 29.00 -32.60
N GLY A 64 3.36 27.72 -32.98
CA GLY A 64 3.99 27.21 -34.21
C GLY A 64 3.43 27.84 -35.49
N ALA A 65 2.10 28.03 -35.56
CA ALA A 65 1.47 28.70 -36.69
C ALA A 65 1.88 30.18 -36.79
N ALA A 66 2.00 30.87 -35.65
CA ALA A 66 2.46 32.25 -35.60
C ALA A 66 3.94 32.37 -36.01
N ASP A 67 4.82 31.46 -35.57
CA ASP A 67 6.23 31.44 -35.99
C ASP A 67 6.35 31.19 -37.50
N ALA A 68 5.57 30.25 -38.04
CA ALA A 68 5.54 29.96 -39.47
C ALA A 68 5.01 31.13 -40.30
N ALA A 69 4.05 31.91 -39.79
CA ALA A 69 3.53 33.11 -40.46
C ALA A 69 4.49 34.32 -40.40
N ASN A 70 5.42 34.31 -39.44
CA ASN A 70 6.38 35.40 -39.22
C ASN A 70 7.78 35.09 -39.82
N ARG A 71 7.92 33.95 -40.52
CA ARG A 71 9.09 33.60 -41.34
C ARG A 71 8.77 33.76 -42.82
#